data_AF-A0A2M7PR95-F1
#
_entry.id   AF-A0A2M7PR95-F1
#
_cell.length_a   1.000
_cell.length_b   1.000
_cell.length_c   1.000
_cell.angle_alpha   90.00
_cell.angle_beta   90.00
_cell.angle_gamma   90.00
#
_symmetry.space_group_name_H-M   'P 1'
#
loop_
_entity.id
_entity.type
_entity.pdbx_description
1 polymer ?
#
loop_
_entity_poly.entity_id
_entity_poly.type
_entity_poly.pdbx_seq_one_letter_code
_entity_poly.pdbx_strand_id
1 'polypeptide(L)'
;MISKKGFSTSLFTGILIWLTIPAFAQSTRYCDYIRPHEADKWVFGEKGGIDFTASPTQSDPTPGKYEVSVGISTYADKNGQLVCFSNGQEVYNGGYYHMTNGTNLIGNPYATMSSIIVPNPGNSKQLFIFTLDMYLPPVYTEGVNFSTVDFTSNPSGEVINKNVLL
;
A
#
# COMPACT_ATOMS: atom_id res chain seq x y z
N MET A 1 -72.37 43.04 35.64
CA MET A 1 -72.71 42.03 34.61
C MET A 1 -72.85 42.75 33.27
N ILE A 2 -72.10 42.32 32.24
CA ILE A 2 -72.33 42.53 30.78
C ILE A 2 -72.08 43.99 30.29
N SER A 3 -71.39 44.34 29.21
CA SER A 3 -70.66 43.72 28.08
C SER A 3 -70.02 44.86 27.28
N LYS A 4 -68.92 44.61 26.55
CA LYS A 4 -68.74 44.95 25.11
C LYS A 4 -67.36 44.48 24.61
N LYS A 5 -67.36 43.64 23.57
CA LYS A 5 -66.19 43.27 22.75
C LYS A 5 -66.22 44.06 21.43
N GLY A 6 -65.04 44.45 20.93
CA GLY A 6 -64.78 44.80 19.52
C GLY A 6 -63.28 44.53 19.27
N PHE A 7 -62.92 43.42 18.62
CA PHE A 7 -62.76 43.16 17.17
C PHE A 7 -61.47 43.76 16.59
N SER A 8 -60.52 42.86 16.28
CA SER A 8 -59.15 43.11 15.85
C SER A 8 -59.07 43.15 14.32
N THR A 9 -58.32 44.14 13.83
CA THR A 9 -57.94 44.34 12.43
C THR A 9 -56.79 43.41 12.03
N SER A 10 -56.85 42.82 10.83
CA SER A 10 -55.95 43.16 9.73
C SER A 10 -56.06 42.18 8.55
N LEU A 11 -55.98 42.76 7.36
CA LEU A 11 -56.21 42.19 6.03
C LEU A 11 -55.15 41.15 5.61
N PHE A 12 -55.63 40.11 4.94
CA PHE A 12 -54.91 39.26 4.01
C PHE A 12 -54.55 40.05 2.74
N THR A 13 -53.27 40.11 2.36
CA THR A 13 -52.82 40.18 0.95
C THR A 13 -51.31 39.92 0.86
N GLY A 14 -50.91 38.99 -0.02
CA GLY A 14 -49.55 38.98 -0.59
C GLY A 14 -48.84 37.64 -0.61
N ILE A 15 -49.26 36.70 -1.47
CA ILE A 15 -48.43 35.55 -1.86
C ILE A 15 -47.33 36.07 -2.79
N LEU A 16 -46.12 36.25 -2.25
CA LEU A 16 -44.90 36.50 -3.01
C LEU A 16 -44.25 35.16 -3.35
N ILE A 17 -44.39 34.78 -4.62
CA ILE A 17 -43.65 33.69 -5.25
C ILE A 17 -42.18 34.10 -5.28
N TRP A 18 -41.39 33.59 -4.34
CA TRP A 18 -39.94 33.44 -4.52
C TRP A 18 -39.67 31.96 -4.74
N LEU A 19 -39.64 31.57 -6.01
CA LEU A 19 -39.02 30.34 -6.48
C LEU A 19 -37.52 30.44 -6.18
N THR A 20 -37.12 30.13 -4.95
CA THR A 20 -35.72 29.79 -4.66
C THR A 20 -35.50 28.40 -5.22
N ILE A 21 -35.18 28.31 -6.51
CA ILE A 21 -34.54 27.13 -7.07
C ILE A 21 -33.29 26.92 -6.21
N PRO A 22 -33.15 25.82 -5.44
CA PRO A 22 -31.85 25.52 -4.89
C PRO A 22 -30.92 25.37 -6.09
N ALA A 23 -29.90 26.21 -6.15
CA ALA A 23 -28.85 26.11 -7.15
C ALA A 23 -28.49 24.63 -7.29
N PHE A 24 -28.51 24.13 -8.52
CA PHE A 24 -27.95 22.82 -8.82
C PHE A 24 -26.60 22.78 -8.13
N ALA A 25 -26.47 21.95 -7.10
CA ALA A 25 -25.16 21.60 -6.57
C ALA A 25 -24.42 21.00 -7.76
N GLN A 26 -23.51 21.77 -8.36
CA GLN A 26 -22.56 21.20 -9.28
C GLN A 26 -21.80 20.17 -8.46
N SER A 27 -22.12 18.90 -8.67
CA SER A 27 -21.34 17.79 -8.14
C SER A 27 -19.94 17.98 -8.72
N THR A 28 -19.04 18.54 -7.92
CA THR A 28 -17.62 18.47 -8.19
C THR A 28 -17.25 17.01 -8.00
N ARG A 29 -17.50 16.19 -9.01
CA ARG A 29 -16.85 14.89 -9.11
C ARG A 29 -15.40 15.14 -9.48
N TYR A 30 -14.65 15.67 -8.52
CA TYR A 30 -13.27 15.27 -8.41
C TYR A 30 -13.34 13.76 -8.15
N CYS A 31 -12.59 12.97 -8.90
CA CYS A 31 -12.48 11.56 -8.61
C CYS A 31 -12.05 11.43 -7.13
N ASP A 32 -12.92 10.88 -6.28
CA ASP A 32 -12.58 10.46 -4.90
C ASP A 32 -11.68 9.22 -4.96
N TYR A 33 -10.63 9.28 -5.78
CA TYR A 33 -9.59 8.28 -5.81
C TYR A 33 -8.78 8.42 -4.53
N ILE A 34 -9.12 7.59 -3.56
CA ILE A 34 -8.27 7.35 -2.40
C ILE A 34 -7.07 6.58 -2.92
N ARG A 35 -5.89 7.18 -2.83
CA ARG A 35 -4.66 6.50 -3.22
C ARG A 35 -4.45 5.26 -2.32
N PRO A 36 -4.13 4.10 -2.89
CA PRO A 36 -3.61 2.97 -2.13
C PRO A 36 -2.26 3.35 -1.50
N HIS A 37 -1.99 2.80 -0.31
CA HIS A 37 -0.79 3.08 0.47
C HIS A 37 0.26 1.96 0.39
N GLU A 38 -0.03 0.89 -0.35
CA GLU A 38 0.84 -0.29 -0.46
C GLU A 38 2.20 0.03 -1.13
N ALA A 39 2.32 1.18 -1.80
CA ALA A 39 3.54 1.66 -2.46
C ALA A 39 4.23 2.84 -1.73
N ASP A 40 3.77 3.21 -0.53
CA ASP A 40 4.21 4.44 0.14
C ASP A 40 5.51 4.31 0.94
N LYS A 41 6.02 3.09 1.14
CA LYS A 41 7.29 2.84 1.86
C LYS A 41 8.37 2.35 0.92
N TRP A 42 9.42 3.15 0.76
CA TRP A 42 10.57 2.78 -0.05
C TRP A 42 11.76 2.52 0.87
N VAL A 43 12.45 1.42 0.61
CA VAL A 43 13.69 0.99 1.30
C VAL A 43 14.69 0.68 0.21
N PHE A 44 15.88 1.26 0.24
CA PHE A 44 16.88 1.08 -0.79
C PHE A 44 18.30 1.38 -0.33
N GLY A 45 19.27 0.78 -1.02
CA GLY A 45 20.70 0.99 -0.78
C GLY A 45 21.12 0.70 0.67
N GLU A 46 22.18 1.37 1.10
CA GLU A 46 22.69 1.28 2.47
C GLU A 46 21.85 2.12 3.42
N LYS A 47 20.71 1.57 3.85
CA LYS A 47 19.81 2.15 4.86
C LYS A 47 19.08 3.43 4.42
N GLY A 48 18.88 3.58 3.12
CA GLY A 48 18.03 4.62 2.56
C GLY A 48 16.56 4.24 2.66
N GLY A 49 15.71 5.24 2.88
CA GLY A 49 14.28 5.08 2.78
C GLY A 49 13.55 6.40 2.56
N ILE A 50 12.36 6.29 1.97
CA ILE A 50 11.45 7.41 1.73
C ILE A 50 10.05 6.98 2.18
N ASP A 51 9.38 7.86 2.92
CA ASP A 51 8.01 7.68 3.38
C ASP A 51 7.07 8.69 2.72
N PHE A 52 6.15 8.18 1.91
CA PHE A 52 5.13 8.95 1.18
C PHE A 52 3.79 9.04 1.91
N THR A 53 3.65 8.47 3.11
CA THR A 53 2.41 8.53 3.91
C THR A 53 2.13 9.94 4.44
N ALA A 54 3.17 10.77 4.58
CA ALA A 54 3.08 12.16 5.03
C ALA A 54 3.27 13.16 3.89
N SER A 55 2.68 14.36 4.06
CA SER A 55 2.90 15.52 3.20
C SER A 55 3.44 16.68 4.04
N PRO A 56 4.66 17.19 3.79
CA PRO A 56 5.57 16.79 2.73
C PRO A 56 6.18 15.40 2.96
N THR A 57 6.57 14.74 1.86
CA THR A 57 7.30 13.47 1.88
C THR A 57 8.57 13.57 2.73
N GLN A 58 8.86 12.55 3.52
CA GLN A 58 9.98 12.53 4.45
C GLN A 58 11.01 11.47 4.05
N SER A 59 12.29 11.77 4.31
CA SER A 59 13.30 10.72 4.36
C SER A 59 13.02 9.81 5.56
N ASP A 60 13.13 8.51 5.37
CA ASP A 60 12.92 7.49 6.42
C ASP A 60 14.17 6.60 6.51
N PRO A 61 15.27 7.08 7.13
CA PRO A 61 16.46 6.27 7.33
C PRO A 61 16.13 5.02 8.13
N THR A 62 16.44 3.88 7.54
CA THR A 62 15.95 2.59 8.00
C THR A 62 16.94 1.92 8.96
N PRO A 63 16.50 1.47 10.15
CA PRO A 63 17.37 0.77 11.09
C PRO A 63 17.70 -0.65 10.61
N GLY A 64 18.75 -1.25 11.19
CA GLY A 64 19.05 -2.66 11.00
C GLY A 64 20.41 -2.98 10.38
N LYS A 65 20.65 -4.28 10.18
CA LYS A 65 21.83 -4.87 9.55
C LYS A 65 21.40 -5.70 8.36
N TYR A 66 20.93 -5.03 7.32
CA TYR A 66 20.77 -5.64 6.01
C TYR A 66 21.71 -4.95 5.04
N GLU A 67 22.31 -5.74 4.17
CA GLU A 67 23.19 -5.26 3.13
C GLU A 67 22.47 -5.43 1.81
N VAL A 68 21.90 -4.33 1.31
CA VAL A 68 21.17 -4.31 0.05
C VAL A 68 21.83 -3.25 -0.82
N SER A 69 22.68 -3.68 -1.74
CA SER A 69 23.39 -2.76 -2.62
C SER A 69 22.53 -2.30 -3.80
N VAL A 70 21.75 -3.22 -4.39
CA VAL A 70 20.94 -2.99 -5.60
C VAL A 70 19.74 -3.95 -5.67
N GLY A 71 18.73 -3.61 -6.47
CA GLY A 71 17.60 -4.50 -6.78
C GLY A 71 16.79 -4.86 -5.54
N ILE A 72 15.90 -3.97 -5.11
CA ILE A 72 15.05 -4.16 -3.93
C ILE A 72 13.59 -3.94 -4.31
N SER A 73 12.71 -4.77 -3.77
CA SER A 73 11.27 -4.56 -3.79
C SER A 73 10.76 -4.39 -2.37
N THR A 74 9.80 -3.48 -2.18
CA THR A 74 9.12 -3.23 -0.91
C THR A 74 7.63 -3.43 -1.06
N TYR A 75 6.98 -3.78 0.05
CA TYR A 75 5.52 -3.81 0.14
C TYR A 75 5.07 -3.22 1.47
N ALA A 76 4.16 -2.25 1.40
CA ALA A 76 3.45 -1.73 2.55
C ALA A 76 2.01 -2.26 2.59
N ASP A 77 1.38 -2.20 3.75
CA ASP A 77 -0.04 -2.49 3.88
C ASP A 77 -0.90 -1.30 3.42
N LYS A 78 -2.22 -1.50 3.43
CA LYS A 78 -3.22 -0.48 3.11
C LYS A 78 -3.17 0.78 4.00
N ASN A 79 -2.43 0.75 5.11
CA ASN A 79 -2.24 1.88 6.01
C ASN A 79 -0.87 2.54 5.83
N GLY A 80 -0.07 2.09 4.85
CA GLY A 80 1.28 2.60 4.60
C GLY A 80 2.34 2.08 5.57
N GLN A 81 2.06 1.00 6.30
CA GLN A 81 3.05 0.35 7.16
C GLN A 81 3.90 -0.63 6.34
N LEU A 82 5.22 -0.56 6.45
CA LEU A 82 6.11 -1.51 5.79
C LEU A 82 5.83 -2.92 6.32
N VAL A 83 5.54 -3.85 5.42
CA VAL A 83 5.26 -5.26 5.77
C VAL A 83 6.48 -6.13 5.50
N CYS A 84 7.06 -6.00 4.31
CA CYS A 84 8.29 -6.71 3.95
C CYS A 84 9.03 -6.04 2.79
N PHE A 85 10.27 -6.44 2.61
CA PHE A 85 11.09 -6.07 1.47
C PHE A 85 12.05 -7.21 1.11
N SER A 86 12.51 -7.25 -0.13
CA SER A 86 13.40 -8.31 -0.61
C SER A 86 14.38 -7.81 -1.66
N ASN A 87 15.61 -8.31 -1.60
CA ASN A 87 16.63 -8.11 -2.64
C ASN A 87 16.65 -9.24 -3.69
N GLY A 88 15.65 -10.13 -3.66
CA GLY A 88 15.57 -11.32 -4.50
C GLY A 88 16.30 -12.56 -3.96
N GLN A 89 17.25 -12.42 -3.04
CA GLN A 89 17.91 -13.55 -2.36
C GLN A 89 17.42 -13.72 -0.93
N GLU A 90 17.02 -12.62 -0.31
CA GLU A 90 16.64 -12.52 1.08
C GLU A 90 15.35 -11.71 1.21
N VAL A 91 14.51 -12.10 2.15
CA VAL A 91 13.26 -11.45 2.52
C VAL A 91 13.39 -10.95 3.94
N TYR A 92 13.05 -9.69 4.13
CA TYR A 92 13.07 -9.00 5.40
C TYR A 92 11.65 -8.59 5.77
N ASN A 93 11.32 -8.65 7.06
CA ASN A 93 10.04 -8.17 7.58
C ASN A 93 10.08 -6.65 7.81
N GLY A 94 8.92 -6.05 8.10
CA GLY A 94 8.79 -4.62 8.38
C GLY A 94 9.57 -4.11 9.61
N GLY A 95 10.06 -5.03 10.45
CA GLY A 95 10.98 -4.74 11.55
C GLY A 95 12.46 -4.72 11.14
N TYR A 96 12.79 -4.85 9.85
CA TYR A 96 14.15 -4.88 9.30
C TYR A 96 14.99 -6.09 9.73
N TYR A 97 14.34 -7.22 10.01
CA TYR A 97 14.98 -8.50 10.30
C TYR A 97 14.68 -9.51 9.20
N HIS A 98 15.56 -10.49 9.00
CA HIS A 98 15.28 -11.61 8.11
C HIS A 98 13.96 -12.29 8.50
N MET A 99 13.12 -12.52 7.50
CA MET A 99 11.89 -13.27 7.65
C MET A 99 12.21 -14.76 7.89
N THR A 100 11.33 -15.46 8.60
CA THR A 100 11.49 -16.91 8.81
C THR A 100 11.51 -17.61 7.46
N ASN A 101 12.51 -18.47 7.24
CA ASN A 101 12.77 -19.13 5.96
C ASN A 101 13.00 -18.14 4.79
N GLY A 102 13.34 -16.88 5.06
CA GLY A 102 13.44 -15.80 4.09
C GLY A 102 14.73 -15.72 3.30
N THR A 103 15.71 -16.61 3.50
CA THR A 103 17.01 -16.59 2.80
C THR A 103 17.08 -17.63 1.68
N ASN A 104 18.08 -17.52 0.80
CA ASN A 104 18.32 -18.44 -0.33
C ASN A 104 17.16 -18.49 -1.34
N LEU A 105 16.53 -17.34 -1.60
CA LEU A 105 15.66 -17.19 -2.76
C LEU A 105 16.50 -17.12 -4.05
N ILE A 106 15.94 -17.59 -5.17
CA ILE A 106 16.63 -17.61 -6.46
C ILE A 106 16.39 -16.30 -7.22
N GLY A 107 16.90 -15.22 -6.66
CA GLY A 107 17.05 -13.94 -7.35
C GLY A 107 18.52 -13.57 -7.46
N ASN A 108 18.82 -12.62 -8.34
CA ASN A 108 20.17 -12.10 -8.49
C ASN A 108 20.15 -10.56 -8.33
N PRO A 109 20.93 -9.99 -7.39
CA PRO A 109 20.98 -8.53 -7.21
C PRO A 109 21.50 -7.79 -8.46
N TYR A 110 22.22 -8.48 -9.34
CA TYR A 110 22.72 -7.93 -10.61
C TYR A 110 21.76 -8.10 -11.79
N ALA A 111 20.60 -8.74 -11.60
CA ALA A 111 19.54 -8.74 -12.61
C ALA A 111 18.93 -7.34 -12.74
N THR A 112 18.33 -7.03 -13.89
CA THR A 112 17.61 -5.75 -14.12
C THR A 112 16.50 -5.52 -13.10
N MET A 113 15.94 -6.60 -12.55
CA MET A 113 14.94 -6.58 -11.49
C MET A 113 15.05 -7.87 -10.68
N SER A 114 15.67 -7.81 -9.51
CA SER A 114 15.95 -9.00 -8.68
C SER A 114 14.71 -9.64 -8.06
N SER A 115 13.68 -8.84 -7.76
CA SER A 115 12.40 -9.33 -7.25
C SER A 115 11.22 -8.37 -7.49
N ILE A 116 10.00 -8.89 -7.41
CA ILE A 116 8.73 -8.16 -7.26
C ILE A 116 7.92 -8.83 -6.15
N ILE A 117 7.28 -8.03 -5.29
CA ILE A 117 6.35 -8.50 -4.26
C ILE A 117 4.91 -8.18 -4.70
N VAL A 118 4.03 -9.19 -4.71
CA VAL A 118 2.63 -9.06 -5.18
C VAL A 118 1.69 -9.70 -4.16
N PRO A 119 0.60 -9.02 -3.74
CA PRO A 119 -0.42 -9.64 -2.90
C PRO A 119 -1.06 -10.86 -3.56
N ASN A 120 -1.32 -11.92 -2.77
CA ASN A 120 -2.08 -13.05 -3.27
C ASN A 120 -3.57 -12.66 -3.41
N PRO A 121 -4.15 -12.66 -4.62
CA PRO A 121 -5.55 -12.26 -4.83
C PRO A 121 -6.56 -13.21 -4.16
N GLY A 122 -6.16 -14.46 -3.88
CA GLY A 122 -7.01 -15.46 -3.21
C GLY A 122 -6.84 -15.50 -1.69
N ASN A 123 -5.82 -14.85 -1.12
CA ASN A 123 -5.56 -14.86 0.31
C ASN A 123 -4.87 -13.57 0.77
N SER A 124 -5.59 -12.72 1.49
CA SER A 124 -5.09 -11.42 1.97
C SER A 124 -3.98 -11.53 3.02
N LYS A 125 -3.69 -12.73 3.55
CA LYS A 125 -2.58 -13.00 4.47
C LYS A 125 -1.33 -13.53 3.77
N GLN A 126 -1.32 -13.53 2.44
CA GLN A 126 -0.21 -14.06 1.66
C GLN A 126 0.28 -13.06 0.62
N LEU A 127 1.58 -13.11 0.37
CA LEU A 127 2.26 -12.39 -0.70
C LEU A 127 3.04 -13.38 -1.56
N PHE A 128 3.10 -13.14 -2.85
CA PHE A 128 4.06 -13.76 -3.75
C PHE A 128 5.30 -12.89 -3.86
N ILE A 129 6.47 -13.53 -3.87
CA ILE A 129 7.74 -12.91 -4.21
C ILE A 129 8.22 -13.59 -5.47
N PHE A 130 8.16 -12.87 -6.59
CA PHE A 130 8.76 -13.30 -7.84
C PHE A 130 10.22 -12.89 -7.83
N THR A 131 11.11 -13.79 -8.21
CA THR A 131 12.55 -13.54 -8.25
C THR A 131 13.08 -13.88 -9.63
N LEU A 132 14.02 -13.06 -10.10
CA LEU A 132 14.67 -13.23 -11.38
C LEU A 132 16.15 -13.53 -11.15
N ASP A 133 16.61 -14.64 -11.69
CA ASP A 133 18.05 -14.88 -11.80
C ASP A 133 18.65 -14.01 -12.93
N MET A 134 19.94 -13.72 -12.84
CA MET A 134 20.65 -13.16 -13.98
C MET A 134 20.66 -14.20 -15.10
N TYR A 135 20.48 -13.83 -16.36
CA TYR A 135 20.60 -14.80 -17.46
C TYR A 135 22.01 -14.78 -18.03
N LEU A 136 22.86 -15.69 -17.54
CA LEU A 136 24.23 -15.86 -18.02
C LEU A 136 24.61 -17.35 -18.04
N PRO A 137 24.22 -18.08 -19.10
CA PRO A 137 24.58 -19.48 -19.26
C PRO A 137 26.10 -19.68 -19.38
N PRO A 138 26.69 -20.72 -18.76
CA PRO A 138 26.04 -21.81 -18.02
C PRO A 138 25.94 -21.57 -16.50
N VAL A 139 26.19 -20.36 -16.00
CA VAL A 139 26.36 -20.08 -14.56
C VAL A 139 25.04 -19.70 -13.88
N TYR A 140 24.22 -18.91 -14.56
CA TYR A 140 22.95 -18.42 -14.05
C TYR A 140 21.84 -18.76 -15.04
N THR A 141 21.07 -19.79 -14.69
CA THR A 141 20.09 -20.45 -15.57
C THR A 141 18.79 -20.79 -14.85
N GLU A 142 18.58 -20.25 -13.64
CA GLU A 142 17.44 -20.63 -12.81
C GLU A 142 16.12 -19.95 -13.23
N GLY A 143 16.19 -18.99 -14.16
CA GLY A 143 15.01 -18.37 -14.77
C GLY A 143 14.21 -17.50 -13.79
N VAL A 144 12.89 -17.61 -13.87
CA VAL A 144 11.95 -16.88 -13.01
C VAL A 144 11.36 -17.86 -12.00
N ASN A 145 11.51 -17.54 -10.72
CA ASN A 145 10.95 -18.33 -9.63
C ASN A 145 9.93 -17.51 -8.85
N PHE A 146 9.05 -18.17 -8.11
CA PHE A 146 8.25 -17.51 -7.09
C PHE A 146 8.34 -18.20 -5.74
N SER A 147 8.14 -17.42 -4.69
CA SER A 147 8.01 -17.87 -3.31
C SER A 147 6.72 -17.29 -2.71
N THR A 148 6.15 -17.95 -1.71
CA THR A 148 4.95 -17.48 -1.00
C THR A 148 5.31 -17.14 0.43
N VAL A 149 5.03 -15.90 0.84
CA VAL A 149 5.05 -15.46 2.24
C VAL A 149 3.66 -15.60 2.83
N ASP A 150 3.54 -16.14 4.04
CA ASP A 150 2.30 -16.25 4.80
C ASP A 150 2.43 -15.58 6.18
N PHE A 151 1.40 -14.84 6.57
CA PHE A 151 1.33 -14.09 7.83
C PHE A 151 0.29 -14.68 8.82
N THR A 152 -0.25 -15.86 8.55
CA THR A 152 -1.37 -16.45 9.31
C THR A 152 -0.95 -16.87 10.71
N SER A 153 0.21 -17.54 10.85
CA SER A 153 0.76 -18.03 12.11
C SER A 153 1.79 -17.09 12.72
N ASN A 154 2.42 -16.23 11.91
CA ASN A 154 3.51 -15.35 12.31
C ASN A 154 3.26 -13.92 11.78
N PRO A 155 3.05 -12.91 12.65
CA PRO A 155 2.81 -11.53 12.20
C PRO A 155 4.04 -10.91 11.50
N SER A 156 5.24 -11.43 11.74
CA SER A 156 6.46 -11.02 11.02
C SER A 156 6.65 -11.74 9.68
N GLY A 157 5.75 -12.66 9.32
CA GLY A 157 5.78 -13.44 8.08
C GLY A 157 6.72 -14.64 8.10
N GLU A 158 6.39 -15.63 7.28
CA GLU A 158 7.20 -16.81 7.01
C GLU A 158 7.10 -17.17 5.52
N VAL A 159 8.23 -17.52 4.89
CA VAL A 159 8.22 -18.09 3.54
C VAL A 159 7.83 -19.57 3.61
N ILE A 160 6.65 -19.93 3.11
CA ILE A 160 6.08 -21.28 3.22
C ILE A 160 6.27 -22.15 1.97
N ASN A 161 6.38 -21.53 0.80
CA ASN A 161 6.76 -22.18 -0.46
C ASN A 161 7.90 -21.35 -1.06
N LYS A 162 8.97 -21.99 -1.52
CA LYS A 162 10.18 -21.28 -1.94
C LYS A 162 10.64 -21.81 -3.30
N ASN A 163 11.10 -20.89 -4.14
CA ASN A 163 11.81 -21.21 -5.39
C ASN A 163 11.03 -22.14 -6.31
N VAL A 164 9.73 -21.88 -6.48
CA VAL A 164 8.92 -22.61 -7.43
C VAL A 164 9.14 -21.99 -8.82
N LEU A 165 9.74 -22.76 -9.72
CA LEU A 165 10.00 -22.35 -11.09
C LEU A 165 8.69 -22.10 -11.85
N LEU A 166 8.66 -21.02 -12.65
CA LEU A 166 7.55 -20.68 -13.55
C LEU A 166 7.72 -21.23 -14.96
#